data_AF-A0A4S8LLS8-F1
#
_entry.id   AF-A0A4S8LLS8-F1
#
_cell.length_a   1.000
_cell.length_b   1.000
_cell.length_c   1.000
_cell.angle_alpha   90.00
_cell.angle_beta   90.00
_cell.angle_gamma   90.00
#
_symmetry.space_group_name_H-M   'P 1'
#
loop_
_entity.id
_entity.type
_entity.pdbx_description
1 polymer ?
#
loop_
_entity_poly.entity_id
_entity_poly.type
_entity_poly.pdbx_seq_one_letter_code
_entity_poly.pdbx_strand_id
1 'polypeptide(L)'
;SYITGSLDRKPWEHPEVIKVINNQSEEMLNFRWLLVGFLTGSVGCWVQFTSEFAPRGLIDMATEEEEGGAKDWHDLWAWMPATNGANEGALWSYWVMLHFKPNLTFAQYNTITIYVRNNTQQFMNAMFTEEDYQVCAIDSSEEEARRQKEQLEFNDKLAQMQQEKVRAVEEKQVEKLRFLSTMVLIDSVDQISKLMVVRLNEQLDLLHLMDTEIPKKSICGRKEEQCCHLKDAFLCYVDHGKPSFDAFFITARPETPVLADWAGEDEEDN
;
A
#
# COMPACT_ATOMS: atom_id res chain seq x y z
N SER A 1 39.04 1.62 -39.15
CA SER A 1 38.26 1.10 -40.29
C SER A 1 36.82 0.93 -39.84
N TYR A 2 35.85 1.54 -40.52
CA TYR A 2 34.43 1.36 -40.17
C TYR A 2 33.98 -0.09 -40.36
N ILE A 3 34.63 -0.81 -41.29
CA ILE A 3 34.37 -2.23 -41.64
C ILE A 3 34.48 -3.18 -40.43
N THR A 4 35.34 -2.86 -39.46
CA THR A 4 35.56 -3.68 -38.25
C THR A 4 35.10 -3.01 -36.96
N GLY A 5 34.56 -1.79 -37.05
CA GLY A 5 34.24 -0.95 -35.90
C GLY A 5 32.74 -0.73 -35.68
N SER A 6 31.94 -0.64 -36.75
CA SER A 6 30.49 -0.44 -36.65
C SER A 6 29.72 -1.76 -36.80
N LEU A 7 28.65 -1.89 -36.04
CA LEU A 7 27.78 -3.09 -36.02
C LEU A 7 27.11 -3.36 -37.37
N ASP A 8 26.74 -2.31 -38.09
CA ASP A 8 26.09 -2.36 -39.39
C ASP A 8 27.07 -2.26 -40.58
N ARG A 9 28.38 -2.16 -40.28
CA ARG A 9 29.47 -1.95 -41.25
C ARG A 9 29.32 -0.69 -42.11
N LYS A 10 28.51 0.29 -41.67
CA LYS A 10 28.41 1.61 -42.32
C LYS A 10 29.35 2.61 -41.65
N PRO A 11 29.62 3.77 -42.29
CA PRO A 11 30.32 4.86 -41.62
C PRO A 11 29.61 5.26 -40.32
N TRP A 12 30.37 5.62 -39.30
CA TRP A 12 29.82 6.21 -38.08
C TRP A 12 29.04 7.49 -38.42
N GLU A 13 27.93 7.74 -37.72
CA GLU A 13 27.14 8.97 -37.88
C GLU A 13 27.98 10.22 -37.58
N HIS A 14 28.89 10.10 -36.61
CA HIS A 14 29.80 11.16 -36.14
C HIS A 14 31.26 10.69 -36.16
N PRO A 15 31.88 10.58 -37.35
CA PRO A 15 33.23 10.04 -37.50
C PRO A 15 34.31 10.90 -36.83
N GLU A 16 34.09 12.21 -36.73
CA GLU A 16 34.94 13.17 -36.02
C GLU A 16 35.09 12.83 -34.54
N VAL A 17 33.98 12.46 -33.87
CA VAL A 17 33.98 12.09 -32.45
C VAL A 17 34.77 10.81 -32.23
N ILE A 18 34.53 9.79 -33.06
CA ILE A 18 35.24 8.50 -32.98
C ILE A 18 36.74 8.67 -33.21
N LYS A 19 37.14 9.62 -34.07
CA LYS A 19 38.54 9.95 -34.31
C LYS A 19 39.19 10.59 -33.08
N VAL A 20 38.51 11.53 -32.43
CA VAL A 20 38.99 12.17 -31.19
C VAL A 20 39.13 11.13 -30.07
N ILE A 21 38.12 10.28 -29.88
CA ILE A 21 38.15 9.20 -28.87
C ILE A 21 39.31 8.25 -29.13
N ASN A 22 39.53 7.82 -30.37
CA ASN A 22 40.67 6.94 -30.70
C ASN A 22 42.01 7.61 -30.41
N ASN A 23 42.17 8.89 -30.74
CA ASN A 23 43.41 9.63 -30.47
C ASN A 23 43.67 9.77 -28.95
N GLN A 24 42.61 9.93 -28.15
CA GLN A 24 42.71 10.05 -26.68
C GLN A 24 42.72 8.69 -25.96
N SER A 25 42.40 7.60 -26.66
CA SER A 25 42.26 6.27 -26.06
C SER A 25 43.55 5.74 -25.45
N GLU A 26 44.70 6.18 -25.95
CA GLU A 26 46.03 5.83 -25.41
C GLU A 26 46.35 6.62 -24.12
N GLU A 27 45.79 7.82 -23.97
CA GLU A 27 45.97 8.69 -22.80
C GLU A 27 44.99 8.34 -21.66
N MET A 28 43.85 7.75 -22.01
CA MET A 28 42.82 7.33 -21.05
C MET A 28 43.18 5.99 -20.40
N LEU A 29 43.66 6.06 -19.16
CA LEU A 29 43.96 4.86 -18.35
C LEU A 29 42.75 3.93 -18.27
N ASN A 30 42.94 2.66 -18.59
CA ASN A 30 41.94 1.60 -18.56
C ASN A 30 40.73 1.74 -19.51
N PHE A 31 40.74 2.69 -20.46
CA PHE A 31 39.62 2.87 -21.39
C PHE A 31 39.23 1.57 -22.12
N ARG A 32 40.22 0.84 -22.62
CA ARG A 32 40.00 -0.45 -23.29
C ARG A 32 39.31 -1.47 -22.39
N TRP A 33 39.73 -1.58 -21.13
CA TRP A 33 39.16 -2.53 -20.18
C TRP A 33 37.72 -2.15 -19.79
N LEU A 34 37.47 -0.86 -19.58
CA LEU A 34 36.12 -0.34 -19.29
C LEU A 34 35.18 -0.55 -20.47
N LEU A 35 35.61 -0.24 -21.69
CA LEU A 35 34.80 -0.43 -22.90
C LEU A 35 34.48 -1.92 -23.11
N VAL A 36 35.46 -2.81 -22.97
CA VAL A 36 35.24 -4.26 -23.07
C VAL A 36 34.30 -4.74 -21.96
N GLY A 37 34.47 -4.28 -20.73
CA GLY A 37 33.61 -4.63 -19.60
C GLY A 37 32.17 -4.19 -19.81
N PHE A 38 31.96 -2.93 -20.23
CA PHE A 38 30.66 -2.39 -20.58
C PHE A 38 30.00 -3.23 -21.70
N LEU A 39 30.68 -3.40 -22.84
CA LEU A 39 30.14 -4.15 -23.97
C LEU A 39 29.80 -5.59 -23.59
N THR A 40 30.66 -6.26 -22.82
CA THR A 40 30.43 -7.64 -22.34
C THR A 40 29.20 -7.71 -21.42
N GLY A 41 29.05 -6.75 -20.51
CA GLY A 41 27.86 -6.66 -19.65
C GLY A 41 26.57 -6.36 -20.44
N SER A 42 26.66 -5.48 -21.42
CA SER A 42 25.52 -5.08 -22.25
C SER A 42 25.02 -6.17 -23.18
N VAL A 43 25.85 -7.15 -23.59
CA VAL A 43 25.41 -8.26 -24.46
C VAL A 43 24.20 -8.99 -23.88
N GLY A 44 24.19 -9.25 -22.56
CA GLY A 44 23.08 -9.96 -21.92
C GLY A 44 21.76 -9.21 -22.05
N CYS A 45 21.75 -7.92 -21.74
CA CYS A 45 20.59 -7.05 -21.94
C CYS A 45 20.20 -6.95 -23.42
N TRP A 46 21.17 -6.90 -24.33
CA TRP A 46 20.91 -6.79 -25.76
C TRP A 46 20.24 -8.04 -26.34
N VAL A 47 20.62 -9.23 -25.87
CA VAL A 47 19.98 -10.50 -26.25
C VAL A 47 18.53 -10.54 -25.77
N GLN A 48 18.28 -10.15 -24.52
CA GLN A 48 16.91 -10.08 -23.99
C GLN A 48 16.06 -9.07 -24.77
N PHE A 49 16.57 -7.85 -24.91
CA PHE A 49 15.91 -6.78 -25.65
C PHE A 49 15.57 -7.20 -27.08
N THR A 50 16.54 -7.71 -27.85
CA THR A 50 16.30 -8.12 -29.24
C THR A 50 15.39 -9.34 -29.38
N SER A 51 15.30 -10.20 -28.35
CA SER A 51 14.36 -11.33 -28.35
C SER A 51 12.90 -10.90 -28.22
N GLU A 52 12.64 -9.75 -27.59
CA GLU A 52 11.29 -9.16 -27.48
C GLU A 52 10.75 -8.68 -28.83
N PHE A 53 11.64 -8.26 -29.75
CA PHE A 53 11.33 -7.81 -31.12
C PHE A 53 11.43 -8.92 -32.18
N ALA A 54 11.74 -10.17 -31.79
CA ALA A 54 11.75 -11.29 -32.74
C ALA A 54 10.32 -11.57 -33.25
N PRO A 55 10.15 -12.22 -34.43
CA PRO A 55 8.84 -12.68 -34.87
C PRO A 55 8.23 -13.61 -33.81
N ARG A 56 7.00 -13.33 -33.39
CA ARG A 56 6.28 -13.91 -32.24
C ARG A 56 6.91 -13.62 -30.87
N GLY A 57 7.77 -12.61 -30.80
CA GLY A 57 8.30 -12.04 -29.56
C GLY A 57 7.24 -11.28 -28.78
N LEU A 58 7.59 -10.85 -27.58
CA LEU A 58 6.64 -10.23 -26.64
C LEU A 58 5.98 -8.97 -27.21
N ILE A 59 6.73 -8.21 -28.03
CA ILE A 59 6.22 -7.00 -28.70
C ILE A 59 5.41 -7.37 -29.94
N ASP A 60 5.88 -8.31 -30.77
CA ASP A 60 5.15 -8.78 -31.98
C ASP A 60 3.84 -9.53 -31.65
N MET A 61 3.73 -10.05 -30.43
CA MET A 61 2.54 -10.75 -29.91
C MET A 61 1.68 -9.85 -29.00
N ALA A 62 2.09 -8.61 -28.77
CA ALA A 62 1.29 -7.66 -28.01
C ALA A 62 -0.04 -7.46 -28.74
N THR A 63 -1.14 -7.62 -28.03
CA THR A 63 -2.49 -7.51 -28.64
C THR A 63 -2.77 -6.09 -29.12
N GLU A 64 -3.75 -5.90 -30.01
CA GLU A 64 -4.21 -4.55 -30.39
C GLU A 64 -4.67 -3.73 -29.16
N GLU A 65 -5.12 -4.37 -28.06
CA GLU A 65 -5.36 -3.70 -26.76
C GLU A 65 -4.08 -3.20 -26.05
N GLU A 66 -2.91 -3.73 -26.39
CA GLU A 66 -1.59 -3.37 -25.84
C GLU A 66 -0.72 -2.52 -26.82
N GLU A 67 -1.03 -2.53 -28.13
CA GLU A 67 -0.32 -1.71 -29.15
C GLU A 67 -1.08 -0.46 -29.67
N GLY A 68 -2.41 -0.42 -29.76
CA GLY A 68 -3.07 0.79 -30.29
C GLY A 68 -4.58 0.77 -30.63
N GLY A 69 -5.40 -0.13 -30.08
CA GLY A 69 -6.80 -0.36 -30.48
C GLY A 69 -7.91 -0.26 -29.43
N ALA A 70 -7.65 -0.04 -28.14
CA ALA A 70 -8.72 0.19 -27.17
C ALA A 70 -9.23 1.63 -27.23
N LYS A 71 -10.51 1.83 -27.48
CA LYS A 71 -11.22 3.13 -27.44
C LYS A 71 -11.03 3.90 -26.09
N ASP A 72 -10.40 3.26 -25.11
CA ASP A 72 -10.12 3.71 -23.75
C ASP A 72 -8.60 3.83 -23.45
N TRP A 73 -7.74 4.01 -24.46
CA TRP A 73 -6.27 4.23 -24.30
C TRP A 73 -5.92 5.32 -23.28
N HIS A 74 -6.80 6.32 -23.14
CA HIS A 74 -6.57 7.47 -22.27
C HIS A 74 -6.63 7.10 -20.78
N ASP A 75 -7.37 6.04 -20.44
CA ASP A 75 -7.70 5.68 -19.05
C ASP A 75 -6.80 4.59 -18.47
N LEU A 76 -6.16 3.76 -19.32
CA LEU A 76 -5.45 2.55 -18.85
C LEU A 76 -3.91 2.64 -18.94
N TRP A 77 -3.33 3.46 -19.82
CA TRP A 77 -1.88 3.44 -20.12
C TRP A 77 -1.24 4.82 -20.17
N ALA A 78 0.00 4.93 -19.70
CA ALA A 78 0.72 6.21 -19.63
C ALA A 78 0.86 6.68 -21.05
N TRP A 79 0.53 7.94 -21.30
CA TRP A 79 0.99 8.55 -22.53
C TRP A 79 2.52 8.44 -22.54
N MET A 80 3.06 7.57 -23.40
CA MET A 80 4.48 7.32 -23.54
C MET A 80 4.90 7.52 -25.00
N PRO A 81 6.00 8.25 -25.27
CA PRO A 81 6.53 8.37 -26.61
C PRO A 81 7.17 7.05 -27.08
N ALA A 82 7.11 6.79 -28.38
CA ALA A 82 7.58 5.54 -29.00
C ALA A 82 9.10 5.29 -28.88
N THR A 83 9.89 6.33 -28.60
CA THR A 83 11.36 6.22 -28.51
C THR A 83 11.79 5.98 -27.07
N ASN A 84 12.60 4.94 -26.82
CA ASN A 84 13.02 4.55 -25.46
C ASN A 84 13.67 5.70 -24.65
N GLY A 85 14.53 6.52 -25.25
CA GLY A 85 15.09 7.66 -24.52
C GLY A 85 14.05 8.68 -24.04
N ALA A 86 12.94 8.84 -24.79
CA ALA A 86 11.86 9.72 -24.42
C ALA A 86 10.86 9.04 -23.46
N ASN A 87 10.69 7.72 -23.54
CA ASN A 87 9.81 6.98 -22.63
C ASN A 87 10.40 6.95 -21.21
N GLU A 88 11.73 6.84 -21.07
CA GLU A 88 12.42 6.86 -19.78
C GLU A 88 12.28 8.24 -19.14
N GLY A 89 12.39 9.30 -19.94
CA GLY A 89 12.15 10.67 -19.49
C GLY A 89 10.70 10.91 -19.05
N ALA A 90 9.72 10.40 -19.81
CA ALA A 90 8.30 10.52 -19.50
C ALA A 90 7.91 9.70 -18.25
N LEU A 91 8.53 8.53 -18.08
CA LEU A 91 8.36 7.70 -16.90
C LEU A 91 8.95 8.40 -15.67
N TRP A 92 10.17 8.94 -15.78
CA TRP A 92 10.77 9.69 -14.68
C TRP A 92 9.94 10.92 -14.30
N SER A 93 9.43 11.68 -15.28
CA SER A 93 8.55 12.82 -14.99
C SER A 93 7.25 12.39 -14.30
N TYR A 94 6.71 11.22 -14.65
CA TYR A 94 5.55 10.64 -13.98
C TYR A 94 5.85 10.34 -12.51
N TRP A 95 6.96 9.66 -12.23
CA TRP A 95 7.38 9.37 -10.86
C TRP A 95 7.57 10.64 -10.02
N VAL A 96 8.26 11.64 -10.59
CA VAL A 96 8.44 12.93 -9.92
C VAL A 96 7.08 13.58 -9.61
N MET A 97 6.14 13.56 -10.55
CA MET A 97 4.82 14.13 -10.34
C MET A 97 4.04 13.39 -9.24
N LEU A 98 4.08 12.06 -9.21
CA LEU A 98 3.47 11.26 -8.14
C LEU A 98 4.08 11.56 -6.76
N HIS A 99 5.38 11.79 -6.69
CA HIS A 99 6.02 12.18 -5.44
C HIS A 99 5.50 13.51 -4.88
N PHE A 100 5.26 14.49 -5.75
CA PHE A 100 4.70 15.79 -5.33
C PHE A 100 3.17 15.76 -5.18
N LYS A 101 2.48 14.87 -5.90
CA LYS A 101 1.02 14.74 -5.91
C LYS A 101 0.64 13.25 -5.81
N PRO A 102 0.68 12.65 -4.60
CA PRO A 102 0.43 11.22 -4.43
C PRO A 102 -1.02 10.81 -4.75
N ASN A 103 -1.95 11.76 -4.68
CA ASN A 103 -3.36 11.53 -5.02
C ASN A 103 -3.66 11.75 -6.52
N LEU A 104 -2.64 12.03 -7.34
CA LEU A 104 -2.84 12.25 -8.77
C LEU A 104 -3.20 10.93 -9.43
N THR A 105 -4.38 10.89 -10.06
CA THR A 105 -4.76 9.71 -10.83
C THR A 105 -4.00 9.64 -12.14
N PHE A 106 -3.96 8.44 -12.69
CA PHE A 106 -3.30 8.17 -13.94
C PHE A 106 -3.88 8.99 -15.11
N ALA A 107 -5.22 9.02 -15.22
CA ALA A 107 -5.93 9.83 -16.21
C ALA A 107 -5.63 11.33 -16.06
N GLN A 108 -5.56 11.85 -14.83
CA GLN A 108 -5.21 13.25 -14.58
C GLN A 108 -3.80 13.57 -15.05
N TYR A 109 -2.83 12.69 -14.80
CA TYR A 109 -1.47 12.85 -15.30
C TYR A 109 -1.42 12.88 -16.84
N ASN A 110 -2.12 11.95 -17.49
CA ASN A 110 -2.21 11.90 -18.95
C ASN A 110 -2.81 13.20 -19.51
N THR A 111 -3.93 13.67 -18.96
CA THR A 111 -4.58 14.91 -19.37
C THR A 111 -3.65 16.10 -19.23
N ILE A 112 -2.95 16.25 -18.10
CA ILE A 112 -1.98 17.35 -17.89
C ILE A 112 -0.83 17.27 -18.90
N THR A 113 -0.28 16.07 -19.11
CA THR A 113 0.87 15.86 -20.00
C THR A 113 0.50 16.19 -21.45
N ILE A 114 -0.65 15.73 -21.92
CA ILE A 114 -1.17 16.02 -23.26
C ILE A 114 -1.52 17.51 -23.40
N TYR A 115 -2.15 18.10 -22.39
CA TYR A 115 -2.51 19.52 -22.38
C TYR A 115 -1.28 20.42 -22.57
N VAL A 116 -0.21 20.13 -21.84
CA VAL A 116 1.06 20.87 -21.95
C VAL A 116 1.73 20.61 -23.29
N ARG A 117 1.83 19.34 -23.72
CA ARG A 117 2.50 18.96 -24.98
C ARG A 117 1.85 19.58 -26.20
N ASN A 118 0.52 19.60 -26.25
CA ASN A 118 -0.24 20.14 -27.37
C ASN A 118 -0.38 21.66 -27.31
N ASN A 119 0.18 22.32 -26.29
CA ASN A 119 -0.02 23.75 -26.02
C ASN A 119 -1.51 24.12 -26.04
N THR A 120 -2.35 23.27 -25.45
CA THR A 120 -3.81 23.40 -25.53
C THR A 120 -4.27 24.76 -25.01
N GLN A 121 -3.60 25.35 -24.01
CA GLN A 121 -3.88 26.72 -23.56
C GLN A 121 -3.76 27.76 -24.69
N GLN A 122 -2.72 27.69 -25.52
CA GLN A 122 -2.54 28.64 -26.62
C GLN A 122 -3.62 28.46 -27.69
N PHE A 123 -4.00 27.21 -27.96
CA PHE A 123 -5.10 26.90 -28.88
C PHE A 123 -6.44 27.42 -28.35
N MET A 124 -6.77 27.16 -27.09
CA MET A 124 -7.99 27.67 -26.43
C MET A 124 -8.03 29.19 -26.47
N ASN A 125 -6.93 29.86 -26.12
CA ASN A 125 -6.87 31.33 -26.14
C ASN A 125 -7.08 31.93 -27.55
N ALA A 126 -6.71 31.20 -28.60
CA ALA A 126 -6.82 31.66 -29.97
C ALA A 126 -8.19 31.33 -30.62
N MET A 127 -8.83 30.23 -30.20
CA MET A 127 -9.96 29.64 -30.91
C MET A 127 -11.26 29.57 -30.11
N PHE A 128 -11.21 29.60 -28.78
CA PHE A 128 -12.42 29.44 -27.95
C PHE A 128 -13.11 30.78 -27.74
N THR A 129 -14.43 30.77 -27.78
CA THR A 129 -15.28 31.84 -27.24
C THR A 129 -15.75 31.49 -25.83
N GLU A 130 -16.37 32.45 -25.12
CA GLU A 130 -16.81 32.27 -23.73
C GLU A 130 -17.78 31.07 -23.57
N GLU A 131 -18.59 30.81 -24.60
CA GLU A 131 -19.54 29.69 -24.63
C GLU A 131 -18.84 28.33 -24.70
N ASP A 132 -17.69 28.24 -25.36
CA ASP A 132 -16.93 26.98 -25.48
C ASP A 132 -16.32 26.56 -24.13
N TYR A 133 -15.92 27.53 -23.30
CA TYR A 133 -15.44 27.25 -21.94
C TYR A 133 -16.53 26.67 -21.05
N GLN A 134 -17.79 27.09 -21.22
CA GLN A 134 -18.92 26.58 -20.43
C GLN A 134 -19.23 25.13 -20.76
N VAL A 135 -19.14 24.74 -22.03
CA VAL A 135 -19.35 23.34 -22.44
C VAL A 135 -18.27 22.43 -21.87
N CYS A 136 -16.99 22.83 -21.95
CA CYS A 136 -15.89 22.05 -21.38
C CYS A 136 -15.97 21.91 -19.85
N ALA A 137 -16.52 22.90 -19.15
CA ALA A 137 -16.71 22.83 -17.69
C ALA A 137 -17.78 21.79 -17.31
N ILE A 138 -18.87 21.68 -18.09
CA ILE A 138 -19.97 20.74 -17.81
C ILE A 138 -19.50 19.28 -17.95
N ASP A 139 -18.77 18.95 -19.02
CA ASP A 139 -18.27 17.59 -19.25
C ASP A 139 -17.32 17.14 -18.11
N SER A 140 -16.49 18.05 -17.59
CA SER A 140 -15.59 17.75 -16.47
C SER A 140 -16.34 17.43 -15.16
N SER A 141 -17.53 18.01 -14.98
CA SER A 141 -18.34 17.84 -13.78
C SER A 141 -18.99 16.45 -13.71
N GLU A 142 -19.35 15.83 -14.84
CA GLU A 142 -19.98 14.51 -14.87
C GLU A 142 -19.01 13.39 -14.49
N GLU A 143 -17.78 13.46 -15.01
CA GLU A 143 -16.73 12.47 -14.70
C GLU A 143 -16.26 12.57 -13.24
N GLU A 144 -16.19 13.78 -12.69
CA GLU A 144 -15.86 13.99 -11.28
C GLU A 144 -16.98 13.51 -10.36
N ALA A 145 -18.25 13.77 -10.70
CA ALA A 145 -19.40 13.24 -9.97
C ALA A 145 -19.42 11.69 -9.96
N ARG A 146 -19.09 11.05 -11.08
CA ARG A 146 -18.95 9.59 -11.16
C ARG A 146 -17.86 9.08 -10.22
N ARG A 147 -16.67 9.71 -10.21
CA ARG A 147 -15.57 9.33 -9.31
C ARG A 147 -15.93 9.50 -7.85
N GLN A 148 -16.56 10.61 -7.48
CA GLN A 148 -16.99 10.85 -6.08
C GLN A 148 -17.98 9.78 -5.63
N LYS A 149 -18.92 9.38 -6.49
CA LYS A 149 -19.86 8.30 -6.20
C LYS A 149 -19.15 6.96 -5.96
N GLU A 150 -18.20 6.59 -6.81
CA GLU A 150 -17.43 5.35 -6.66
C GLU A 150 -16.61 5.35 -5.37
N GLN A 151 -16.00 6.49 -5.00
CA GLN A 151 -15.26 6.63 -3.74
C GLN A 151 -16.19 6.49 -2.53
N LEU A 152 -17.38 7.10 -2.57
CA LEU A 152 -18.38 6.98 -1.52
C LEU A 152 -18.82 5.53 -1.34
N GLU A 153 -19.17 4.84 -2.43
CA GLU A 153 -19.56 3.42 -2.39
C GLU A 153 -18.46 2.50 -1.84
N PHE A 154 -17.19 2.80 -2.16
CA PHE A 154 -16.05 2.05 -1.62
C PHE A 154 -15.87 2.31 -0.12
N ASN A 155 -15.95 3.57 0.31
CA ASN A 155 -15.85 3.95 1.71
C ASN A 155 -16.98 3.34 2.55
N ASP A 156 -18.20 3.32 2.03
CA ASP A 156 -19.35 2.68 2.68
C ASP A 156 -19.12 1.18 2.90
N LYS A 157 -18.59 0.48 1.88
CA LYS A 157 -18.23 -0.94 2.01
C LYS A 157 -17.13 -1.15 3.06
N LEU A 158 -16.15 -0.25 3.12
CA LEU A 158 -15.07 -0.34 4.09
C LEU A 158 -15.57 -0.09 5.53
N ALA A 159 -16.46 0.87 5.71
CA ALA A 159 -17.13 1.14 6.98
C ALA A 159 -17.98 -0.06 7.43
N GLN A 160 -18.75 -0.67 6.52
CA GLN A 160 -19.51 -1.89 6.82
C GLN A 160 -18.61 -3.04 7.26
N MET A 161 -17.53 -3.32 6.52
CA MET A 161 -16.56 -4.36 6.90
C MET A 161 -15.92 -4.08 8.27
N GLN A 162 -15.66 -2.81 8.59
CA GLN A 162 -15.08 -2.43 9.88
C GLN A 162 -16.08 -2.59 11.02
N GLN A 163 -17.34 -2.20 10.83
CA GLN A 163 -18.42 -2.42 11.79
C GLN A 163 -18.64 -3.91 12.06
N GLU A 164 -18.62 -4.76 11.03
CA GLU A 164 -18.72 -6.21 11.18
C GLU A 164 -17.56 -6.79 12.00
N LYS A 165 -16.32 -6.33 11.74
CA LYS A 165 -15.15 -6.73 12.53
C LYS A 165 -15.28 -6.33 14.00
N VAL A 166 -15.73 -5.10 14.27
CA VAL A 166 -15.94 -4.60 15.64
C VAL A 166 -17.01 -5.43 16.35
N ARG A 167 -18.17 -5.64 15.71
CA ARG A 167 -19.26 -6.45 16.26
C ARG A 167 -18.82 -7.88 16.56
N ALA A 168 -18.07 -8.52 15.66
CA ALA A 168 -17.56 -9.87 15.88
C ALA A 168 -16.56 -9.95 17.04
N VAL A 169 -15.78 -8.89 17.31
CA VAL A 169 -14.89 -8.81 18.47
C VAL A 169 -15.71 -8.62 19.75
N GLU A 170 -16.72 -7.74 19.74
CA GLU A 170 -17.62 -7.51 20.88
C GLU A 170 -18.40 -8.77 21.26
N GLU A 171 -18.98 -9.48 20.29
CA GLU A 171 -19.71 -10.74 20.53
C GLU A 171 -18.81 -11.79 21.20
N LYS A 172 -17.57 -11.95 20.72
CA LYS A 172 -16.58 -12.84 21.35
C LYS A 172 -16.19 -12.41 22.75
N GLN A 173 -16.10 -11.11 23.02
CA GLN A 173 -15.83 -10.60 24.36
C GLN A 173 -17.00 -10.89 25.31
N VAL A 174 -18.24 -10.65 24.87
CA VAL A 174 -19.45 -10.94 25.67
C VAL A 174 -19.58 -12.43 25.95
N GLU A 175 -19.37 -13.29 24.96
CA GLU A 175 -19.40 -14.75 25.16
C GLU A 175 -18.31 -15.21 26.15
N LYS A 176 -17.09 -14.66 26.01
CA LYS A 176 -16.01 -14.93 26.95
C LYS A 176 -16.36 -14.50 28.38
N LEU A 177 -16.94 -13.30 28.56
CA LEU A 177 -17.34 -12.81 29.87
C LEU A 177 -18.45 -13.69 30.49
N ARG A 178 -19.41 -14.17 29.69
CA ARG A 178 -20.45 -15.13 30.15
C ARG A 178 -19.87 -16.48 30.55
N PHE A 179 -18.89 -16.98 29.80
CA PHE A 179 -18.19 -18.22 30.15
C PHE A 179 -17.45 -18.06 31.48
N LEU A 180 -16.71 -16.96 31.61
CA LEU A 180 -16.00 -16.60 32.83
C LEU A 180 -16.95 -16.46 34.03
N SER A 181 -18.12 -15.83 33.87
CA SER A 181 -19.07 -15.65 34.97
C SER A 181 -19.64 -16.95 35.54
N THR A 182 -19.67 -18.00 34.73
CA THR A 182 -20.18 -19.32 35.14
C THR A 182 -19.10 -20.16 35.84
N MET A 183 -17.83 -19.79 35.70
CA MET A 183 -16.71 -20.63 36.13
C MET A 183 -16.40 -20.46 37.61
N VAL A 184 -16.27 -21.59 38.32
CA VAL A 184 -15.93 -21.63 39.75
C VAL A 184 -14.40 -21.50 39.93
N LEU A 185 -13.99 -20.59 40.83
CA LEU A 185 -12.60 -20.41 41.24
C LEU A 185 -12.11 -21.63 42.03
N ILE A 186 -10.87 -22.06 41.81
CA ILE A 186 -10.30 -23.23 42.48
C ILE A 186 -9.94 -22.89 43.93
N ASP A 187 -10.36 -23.74 44.87
CA ASP A 187 -10.24 -23.49 46.32
C ASP A 187 -8.97 -24.05 46.98
N SER A 188 -8.06 -24.69 46.23
CA SER A 188 -6.88 -25.35 46.82
C SER A 188 -5.59 -25.17 46.00
N VAL A 189 -4.53 -24.76 46.69
CA VAL A 189 -3.17 -24.54 46.14
C VAL A 189 -2.59 -25.82 45.52
N ASP A 190 -2.94 -27.00 46.04
CA ASP A 190 -2.48 -28.29 45.54
C ASP A 190 -3.12 -28.71 44.21
N GLN A 191 -4.24 -28.08 43.86
CA GLN A 191 -4.92 -28.34 42.59
C GLN A 191 -4.30 -27.52 41.46
N ILE A 192 -3.72 -26.35 41.74
CA ILE A 192 -3.16 -25.41 40.75
C ILE A 192 -2.06 -26.06 39.90
N SER A 193 -1.15 -26.83 40.52
CA SER A 193 -0.04 -27.49 39.82
C SER A 193 -0.49 -28.63 38.89
N LYS A 194 -1.66 -29.21 39.15
CA LYS A 194 -2.24 -30.33 38.41
C LYS A 194 -3.11 -29.88 37.22
N LEU A 195 -3.38 -28.59 37.09
CA LEU A 195 -4.23 -28.07 36.02
C LEU A 195 -3.55 -28.09 34.66
N MET A 196 -4.39 -28.20 33.63
CA MET A 196 -4.00 -27.98 32.25
C MET A 196 -3.82 -26.48 32.00
N VAL A 197 -2.90 -26.12 31.10
CA VAL A 197 -2.56 -24.71 30.77
C VAL A 197 -3.79 -23.89 30.37
N VAL A 198 -4.75 -24.51 29.66
CA VAL A 198 -6.01 -23.87 29.26
C VAL A 198 -6.79 -23.39 30.49
N ARG A 199 -6.94 -24.25 31.50
CA ARG A 199 -7.70 -23.95 32.72
C ARG A 199 -6.97 -22.97 33.65
N LEU A 200 -5.63 -22.98 33.63
CA LEU A 200 -4.81 -21.96 34.29
C LEU A 200 -5.05 -20.57 33.69
N ASN A 201 -5.05 -20.46 32.35
CA ASN A 201 -5.32 -19.20 31.66
C ASN A 201 -6.74 -18.67 31.93
N GLU A 202 -7.74 -19.55 31.98
CA GLU A 202 -9.11 -19.15 32.29
C GLU A 202 -9.24 -18.61 33.72
N GLN A 203 -8.58 -19.24 34.69
CA GLN A 203 -8.57 -18.78 36.09
C GLN A 203 -7.80 -17.47 36.23
N LEU A 204 -6.69 -17.30 35.50
CA LEU A 204 -5.95 -16.04 35.46
C LEU A 204 -6.76 -14.91 34.81
N ASP A 205 -7.51 -15.22 33.73
CA ASP A 205 -8.42 -14.26 33.07
C ASP A 205 -9.57 -13.85 34.01
N LEU A 206 -10.10 -14.76 34.85
CA LEU A 206 -11.06 -14.41 35.91
C LEU A 206 -10.47 -13.50 36.97
N LEU A 207 -9.29 -13.86 37.47
CA LEU A 207 -8.65 -13.11 38.54
C LEU A 207 -8.26 -11.71 38.06
N HIS A 208 -7.77 -11.59 36.82
CA HIS A 208 -7.47 -10.29 36.20
C HIS A 208 -8.71 -9.42 35.98
N LEU A 209 -9.89 -10.02 35.78
CA LEU A 209 -11.15 -9.28 35.70
C LEU A 209 -11.53 -8.65 37.06
N MET A 210 -11.11 -9.29 38.15
CA MET A 210 -11.40 -8.85 39.53
C MET A 210 -10.32 -7.91 40.08
N ASP A 211 -9.07 -8.14 39.70
CA ASP A 211 -7.91 -7.37 40.12
C ASP A 211 -6.98 -7.10 38.92
N THR A 212 -6.94 -5.84 38.50
CA THR A 212 -6.12 -5.41 37.36
C THR A 212 -4.61 -5.47 37.64
N GLU A 213 -4.19 -5.60 38.90
CA GLU A 213 -2.78 -5.75 39.29
C GLU A 213 -2.25 -7.16 38.96
N ILE A 214 -3.13 -8.14 38.77
CA ILE A 214 -2.75 -9.49 38.35
C ILE A 214 -2.29 -9.46 36.88
N PRO A 215 -1.16 -10.06 36.50
CA PRO A 215 -0.68 -10.00 35.12
C PRO A 215 -1.62 -10.67 34.12
N LYS A 216 -1.74 -10.10 32.91
CA LYS A 216 -2.44 -10.73 31.78
C LYS A 216 -1.68 -11.97 31.30
N LYS A 217 -2.42 -12.95 30.77
CA LYS A 217 -1.83 -14.17 30.17
C LYS A 217 -0.81 -13.92 29.05
N SER A 218 -0.86 -12.76 28.39
CA SER A 218 0.13 -12.36 27.37
C SER A 218 1.51 -12.09 27.96
N ILE A 219 1.60 -11.81 29.25
CA ILE A 219 2.84 -11.53 29.99
C ILE A 219 3.40 -12.85 30.57
N CYS A 220 2.52 -13.76 30.99
CA CYS A 220 2.89 -15.04 31.58
C CYS A 220 2.86 -16.16 30.54
N GLY A 221 3.90 -16.27 29.71
CA GLY A 221 3.95 -17.23 28.61
C GLY A 221 4.24 -18.68 29.05
N ARG A 222 4.90 -18.88 30.20
CA ARG A 222 5.29 -20.22 30.69
C ARG A 222 4.31 -20.72 31.75
N LYS A 223 4.00 -22.03 31.71
CA LYS A 223 3.10 -22.68 32.69
C LYS A 223 3.55 -22.47 34.15
N GLU A 224 4.86 -22.49 34.39
CA GLU A 224 5.44 -22.34 35.73
C GLU A 224 5.21 -20.93 36.29
N GLU A 225 5.39 -19.89 35.47
CA GLU A 225 5.12 -18.49 35.81
C GLU A 225 3.62 -18.26 36.05
N GLN A 226 2.76 -18.85 35.22
CA GLN A 226 1.30 -18.82 35.41
C GLN A 226 0.89 -19.45 36.74
N CYS A 227 1.46 -20.61 37.09
CA CYS A 227 1.23 -21.26 38.39
C CYS A 227 1.72 -20.39 39.55
N CYS A 228 2.84 -19.68 39.39
CA CYS A 228 3.37 -18.79 40.43
C CYS A 228 2.43 -17.61 40.68
N HIS A 229 2.06 -16.88 39.62
CA HIS A 229 1.13 -15.75 39.74
C HIS A 229 -0.24 -16.15 40.26
N LEU A 230 -0.76 -17.30 39.85
CA LEU A 230 -2.05 -17.80 40.37
C LEU A 230 -1.96 -18.14 41.87
N LYS A 231 -0.82 -18.67 42.34
CA LYS A 231 -0.58 -18.95 43.77
C LYS A 231 -0.42 -17.67 44.57
N ASP A 232 0.36 -16.71 44.08
CA ASP A 232 0.58 -15.43 44.75
C ASP A 232 -0.74 -14.66 44.87
N ALA A 233 -1.52 -14.61 43.78
CA ALA A 233 -2.86 -14.04 43.80
C ALA A 233 -3.76 -14.76 44.82
N PHE A 234 -3.77 -16.10 44.81
CA PHE A 234 -4.56 -16.89 45.76
C PHE A 234 -4.18 -16.64 47.22
N LEU A 235 -2.88 -16.50 47.53
CA LEU A 235 -2.41 -16.16 48.88
C LEU A 235 -2.89 -14.77 49.30
N CYS A 236 -2.80 -13.77 48.42
CA CYS A 236 -3.38 -12.45 48.66
C CYS A 236 -4.90 -12.53 48.92
N TYR A 237 -5.64 -13.38 48.19
CA TYR A 237 -7.09 -13.60 48.37
C TYR A 237 -7.45 -14.30 49.69
N VAL A 238 -6.60 -15.19 50.20
CA VAL A 238 -6.81 -15.86 51.50
C VAL A 238 -6.59 -14.89 52.65
N ASP A 239 -5.59 -14.00 52.54
CA ASP A 239 -5.24 -13.04 53.59
C ASP A 239 -6.22 -11.85 53.68
N HIS A 240 -6.82 -11.42 52.56
CA HIS A 240 -7.69 -10.23 52.50
C HIS A 240 -9.20 -10.55 52.47
N GLY A 241 -9.57 -11.84 52.42
CA GLY A 241 -10.94 -12.32 52.36
C GLY A 241 -11.52 -12.34 50.93
N LYS A 242 -12.37 -13.34 50.63
CA LYS A 242 -12.96 -13.53 49.29
C LYS A 242 -13.84 -12.31 48.92
N PRO A 243 -13.52 -11.53 47.86
CA PRO A 243 -14.48 -10.58 47.32
C PRO A 243 -15.72 -11.32 46.81
N SER A 244 -16.91 -10.79 47.11
CA SER A 244 -18.17 -11.37 46.66
C SER A 244 -18.27 -11.31 45.14
N PHE A 245 -18.42 -12.48 44.51
CA PHE A 245 -18.65 -12.60 43.06
C PHE A 245 -19.92 -11.85 42.59
N ASP A 246 -20.91 -11.67 43.47
CA ASP A 246 -22.18 -11.00 43.13
C ASP A 246 -22.04 -9.49 42.90
N ALA A 247 -20.99 -8.86 43.44
CA ALA A 247 -20.85 -7.39 43.39
C ALA A 247 -20.36 -6.89 42.02
N PHE A 248 -19.59 -7.69 41.28
CA PHE A 248 -18.91 -7.24 40.04
C PHE A 248 -19.71 -7.45 38.75
N PHE A 249 -20.62 -8.43 38.71
CA PHE A 249 -21.45 -8.67 37.51
C PHE A 249 -22.55 -7.62 37.30
N ILE A 250 -22.88 -6.81 38.31
CA ILE A 250 -23.87 -5.73 38.20
C ILE A 250 -23.26 -4.47 37.57
N THR A 251 -21.95 -4.25 37.72
CA THR A 251 -21.26 -3.02 37.28
C THR A 251 -20.60 -3.12 35.91
N ALA A 252 -20.45 -4.34 35.35
CA ALA A 252 -19.95 -4.53 33.99
C ALA A 252 -21.04 -4.28 32.92
N ARG A 253 -21.78 -3.18 33.02
CA ARG A 253 -22.29 -2.53 31.81
C ARG A 253 -21.11 -1.79 31.21
N PRO A 254 -20.77 -2.00 29.93
CA PRO A 254 -19.79 -1.16 29.28
C PRO A 254 -20.42 0.22 29.08
N GLU A 255 -20.39 1.07 30.10
CA GLU A 255 -20.38 2.52 29.91
C GLU A 255 -18.94 2.92 29.56
N THR A 256 -18.40 2.34 28.50
CA THR A 256 -17.42 3.06 27.69
C THR A 256 -18.25 3.96 26.79
N PRO A 257 -18.09 5.30 26.87
CA PRO A 257 -18.67 6.16 25.86
C PRO A 257 -18.11 5.65 24.53
N VAL A 258 -19.01 5.24 23.64
CA VAL A 258 -18.73 5.28 22.21
C VAL A 258 -18.15 6.67 21.99
N LEU A 259 -16.89 6.73 21.55
CA LEU A 259 -16.23 7.97 21.21
C LEU A 259 -17.22 8.73 20.32
N ALA A 260 -17.81 9.79 20.88
CA ALA A 260 -18.87 10.52 20.23
C ALA A 260 -18.35 11.01 18.89
N ASP A 261 -19.16 10.76 17.86
CA ASP A 261 -19.28 11.54 16.64
C ASP A 261 -18.08 12.44 16.34
N TRP A 262 -17.13 11.92 15.55
CA TRP A 262 -16.49 12.76 14.54
C TRP A 262 -17.48 12.91 13.38
N ALA A 263 -18.65 13.51 13.69
CA ALA A 263 -19.46 14.17 12.70
C ALA A 263 -18.59 15.28 12.11
N GLY A 264 -18.48 15.31 10.79
CA GLY A 264 -17.79 16.38 10.09
C GLY A 264 -18.30 17.71 10.59
N GLU A 265 -17.38 18.52 11.11
CA GLU A 265 -17.55 19.96 11.09
C GLU A 265 -17.52 20.36 9.61
N ASP A 266 -18.71 20.38 9.01
CA ASP A 266 -19.02 21.29 7.92
C ASP A 266 -18.81 22.70 8.48
N GLU A 267 -17.60 23.25 8.35
CA GLU A 267 -17.41 24.69 8.39
C GLU A 267 -17.82 25.25 7.02
N GLU A 268 -19.07 25.68 6.98
CA GLU A 268 -19.44 26.91 6.27
C GLU A 268 -18.47 28.02 6.67
N ASP A 269 -17.70 28.54 5.72
CA ASP A 269 -17.21 29.92 5.78
C ASP A 269 -16.88 30.44 4.36
N ASN A 270 -17.77 31.32 3.89
CA ASN A 270 -17.61 32.42 2.91
C ASN A 270 -16.78 32.20 1.63
#